data_AF-A0A131XGB1-F1
#
_entry.id   AF-A0A131XGB1-F1
#
_cell.length_a   1.000
_cell.length_b   1.000
_cell.length_c   1.000
_cell.angle_alpha   90.00
_cell.angle_beta   90.00
_cell.angle_gamma   90.00
#
_symmetry.space_group_name_H-M   'P 1'
#
loop_
_entity.id
_entity.type
_entity.pdbx_description
1 polymer ?
#
loop_
_entity_poly.entity_id
_entity_poly.type
_entity_poly.pdbx_seq_one_letter_code
_entity_poly.pdbx_strand_id
1 'polypeptide(L)'
;IFFGGWCIAFRQAMLANAISRLPLNVLRVSEPSVTRCLVRNTFRRAHTLTLVTSTSCAGAPALSRIFREPRDVAGGHYFRESRRYAGHSHWQNIRHIKAAKDAHRMSMTDKHMRLIAVAVKAGGGSTDPKLNRTLANAIEGAKRTQVVSNANIEQAIRRGAGLDKPKNLKSMNYEIIMEHGVLLVLDVETGNISKFGNDLKLIAKKHTCRIARGGVKEQFQQKGFVRVSGREDGATLDPDAALEVGIEHGAEEVTEIDGESKMCEFLCDPKDYFALSKALSSNGYVIAECGLKFVPYVAVTVPEEHLEVVSKLCDELEEHPEVVAVHTNIA
;
A
#
# COMPACT_ATOMS: atom_id res chain seq x y z
N ILE A 1 -45.33 26.45 40.42
CA ILE A 1 -45.55 27.84 40.90
C ILE A 1 -44.20 28.56 40.79
N PHE A 2 -44.15 29.62 39.97
CA PHE A 2 -43.04 30.50 39.54
C PHE A 2 -41.88 29.84 38.75
N PHE A 3 -41.59 30.05 37.45
CA PHE A 3 -41.48 31.19 36.48
C PHE A 3 -40.10 31.91 36.39
N GLY A 4 -39.55 31.93 35.16
CA GLY A 4 -38.63 32.93 34.58
C GLY A 4 -37.13 32.52 34.55
N GLY A 5 -36.33 32.64 33.48
CA GLY A 5 -36.43 33.12 32.09
C GLY A 5 -35.11 32.72 31.36
N TRP A 6 -35.14 32.16 30.15
CA TRP A 6 -34.93 32.80 28.83
C TRP A 6 -33.53 33.36 28.49
N CYS A 7 -32.85 32.63 27.59
CA CYS A 7 -32.24 33.06 26.31
C CYS A 7 -31.17 34.18 26.25
N ILE A 8 -29.90 33.78 25.99
CA ILE A 8 -28.96 34.44 25.05
C ILE A 8 -28.10 33.33 24.39
N ALA A 9 -28.51 32.83 23.22
CA ALA A 9 -28.01 33.17 21.88
C ALA A 9 -26.69 32.48 21.49
N PHE A 10 -26.87 31.25 21.01
CA PHE A 10 -26.01 30.49 20.11
C PHE A 10 -25.86 31.23 18.76
N ARG A 11 -24.65 31.73 18.43
CA ARG A 11 -24.28 32.15 17.07
C ARG A 11 -22.75 32.24 16.93
N GLN A 12 -22.11 31.12 16.55
CA GLN A 12 -20.89 31.08 15.72
C GLN A 12 -20.48 29.62 15.48
N ALA A 13 -21.13 28.98 14.52
CA ALA A 13 -20.65 27.73 13.93
C ALA A 13 -21.31 27.57 12.55
N MET A 14 -20.92 28.43 11.61
CA MET A 14 -21.15 28.19 10.20
C MET A 14 -19.94 28.71 9.41
N LEU A 15 -19.59 27.94 8.39
CA LEU A 15 -18.56 28.18 7.37
C LEU A 15 -17.15 27.65 7.71
N ALA A 16 -17.04 26.33 7.74
CA ALA A 16 -15.80 25.64 7.39
C ALA A 16 -16.13 24.47 6.46
N ASN A 17 -16.51 24.77 5.22
CA ASN A 17 -16.23 23.88 4.09
C ASN A 17 -16.45 24.61 2.76
N ALA A 18 -15.63 24.22 1.79
CA ALA A 18 -15.68 24.50 0.36
C ALA A 18 -14.64 25.50 -0.20
N ILE A 19 -14.03 25.02 -1.28
CA ILE A 19 -13.34 25.71 -2.38
C ILE A 19 -11.80 25.74 -2.27
N SER A 20 -11.23 24.58 -2.60
CA SER A 20 -10.12 24.50 -3.53
C SER A 20 -10.57 24.93 -4.94
N ARG A 21 -9.76 25.77 -5.62
CA ARG A 21 -9.49 25.82 -7.09
C ARG A 21 -8.78 27.14 -7.46
N LEU A 22 -7.49 27.03 -7.84
CA LEU A 22 -6.64 27.71 -8.85
C LEU A 22 -7.07 29.10 -9.45
N PRO A 23 -6.18 29.88 -10.12
CA PRO A 23 -4.71 29.92 -10.19
C PRO A 23 -4.13 31.34 -9.97
N LEU A 24 -2.80 31.44 -10.11
CA LEU A 24 -2.00 32.65 -10.37
C LEU A 24 -2.76 33.81 -11.05
N ASN A 25 -2.73 35.01 -10.46
CA ASN A 25 -2.27 36.20 -11.18
C ASN A 25 -2.01 37.40 -10.26
N VAL A 26 -0.95 38.10 -10.63
CA VAL A 26 -0.39 39.31 -10.07
C VAL A 26 -1.38 40.47 -10.21
N LEU A 27 -1.74 41.12 -9.11
CA LEU A 27 -2.11 42.53 -9.14
C LEU A 27 -1.31 43.29 -8.10
N ARG A 28 -0.36 44.05 -8.66
CA ARG A 28 0.50 45.03 -8.03
C ARG A 28 -0.38 46.22 -7.65
N VAL A 29 -0.50 46.52 -6.36
CA VAL A 29 -0.90 47.85 -5.91
C VAL A 29 0.23 48.43 -5.08
N SER A 30 0.67 49.58 -5.55
CA SER A 30 1.80 50.42 -5.16
C SER A 30 1.71 50.95 -3.73
N GLU A 31 2.79 50.74 -2.97
CA GLU A 31 3.54 51.66 -2.09
C GLU A 31 2.82 52.61 -1.10
N PRO A 32 3.52 53.18 -0.08
CA PRO A 32 4.74 52.73 0.59
C PRO A 32 4.62 52.84 2.14
N SER A 33 5.50 52.14 2.84
CA SER A 33 6.10 52.49 4.15
C SER A 33 6.16 51.30 5.12
N VAL A 34 7.40 50.99 5.51
CA VAL A 34 7.81 50.04 6.55
C VAL A 34 7.81 48.56 6.17
N THR A 35 8.87 48.14 5.48
CA THR A 35 9.27 46.73 5.39
C THR A 35 9.83 46.27 6.75
N ARG A 36 9.04 45.52 7.53
CA ARG A 36 9.57 44.69 8.63
C ARG A 36 10.17 43.42 8.04
N CYS A 37 11.49 43.30 8.07
CA CYS A 37 12.17 42.03 7.81
C CYS A 37 12.03 41.09 9.01
N LEU A 38 11.21 40.04 8.87
CA LEU A 38 11.20 38.87 9.76
C LEU A 38 12.37 37.95 9.37
N VAL A 39 13.47 37.97 10.12
CA VAL A 39 14.50 36.94 10.05
C VAL A 39 14.08 35.80 10.96
N ARG A 40 13.68 34.67 10.37
CA ARG A 40 13.37 33.44 11.10
C ARG A 40 14.70 32.73 11.41
N ASN A 41 15.31 33.04 12.56
CA ASN A 41 16.47 32.30 13.02
C ASN A 41 16.03 31.22 14.00
N THR A 42 16.18 29.96 13.59
CA THR A 42 15.96 28.79 14.42
C THR A 42 17.18 28.57 15.30
N PHE A 43 17.11 28.87 16.60
CA PHE A 43 17.71 28.06 17.67
C PHE A 43 17.38 28.63 19.08
N ARG A 44 16.77 27.76 19.90
CA ARG A 44 16.77 27.68 21.39
C ARG A 44 16.33 28.88 22.27
N ARG A 45 15.27 28.58 23.05
CA ARG A 45 15.00 28.90 24.48
C ARG A 45 15.68 30.16 25.08
N ALA A 46 14.86 31.16 25.41
CA ALA A 46 14.65 31.72 26.76
C ALA A 46 14.22 33.20 26.70
N HIS A 47 13.31 33.56 27.59
CA HIS A 47 12.75 34.89 27.77
C HIS A 47 13.75 35.86 28.39
N THR A 48 13.98 37.01 27.76
CA THR A 48 14.24 38.30 28.44
C THR A 48 14.21 39.46 27.45
N LEU A 49 13.34 40.43 27.71
CA LEU A 49 13.23 41.71 27.00
C LEU A 49 14.14 42.71 27.72
N THR A 50 15.11 43.30 27.02
CA THR A 50 15.89 44.43 27.55
C THR A 50 15.71 45.62 26.63
N LEU A 51 15.11 46.67 27.17
CA LEU A 51 14.93 47.98 26.55
C LEU A 51 16.21 48.79 26.77
N VAL A 52 16.84 49.31 25.70
CA VAL A 52 17.90 50.32 25.83
C VAL A 52 17.45 51.57 25.09
N THR A 53 17.13 52.60 25.86
CA THR A 53 16.95 53.97 25.41
C THR A 53 18.30 54.68 25.47
N SER A 54 18.69 55.40 24.42
CA SER A 54 19.73 56.44 24.53
C SER A 54 19.33 57.68 23.74
N THR A 55 19.47 58.79 24.44
CA THR A 55 19.06 60.17 24.19
C THR A 55 19.94 60.94 23.19
N SER A 56 19.29 61.90 22.52
CA SER A 56 19.74 63.21 22.02
C SER A 56 21.23 63.50 21.76
N CYS A 57 21.54 64.14 20.62
CA CYS A 57 21.90 65.58 20.60
C CYS A 57 22.15 66.08 19.16
N ALA A 58 21.79 67.35 18.97
CA ALA A 58 21.88 68.14 17.74
C ALA A 58 23.31 68.53 17.37
N GLY A 59 23.51 68.96 16.11
CA GLY A 59 24.65 69.80 15.74
C GLY A 59 25.24 69.50 14.36
N ALA A 60 24.66 70.08 13.31
CA ALA A 60 25.38 70.31 12.05
C ALA A 60 26.22 71.59 12.16
N PRO A 61 27.37 71.65 11.47
CA PRO A 61 27.52 72.77 10.55
C PRO A 61 28.07 72.36 9.19
N ALA A 62 27.57 73.08 8.18
CA ALA A 62 28.07 73.07 6.82
C ALA A 62 29.42 73.79 6.75
N LEU A 63 30.39 73.19 6.06
CA LEU A 63 31.50 73.92 5.48
C LEU A 63 31.72 73.53 4.02
N SER A 64 31.83 74.61 3.26
CA SER A 64 31.91 74.79 1.82
C SER A 64 33.17 74.20 1.16
N ARG A 65 32.95 73.81 -0.11
CA ARG A 65 33.84 74.00 -1.27
C ARG A 65 35.28 73.51 -1.14
N ILE A 66 35.54 72.34 -1.73
CA ILE A 66 36.61 72.22 -2.72
C ILE A 66 36.01 71.59 -3.97
N PHE A 67 35.77 72.43 -4.97
CA PHE A 67 35.44 72.02 -6.33
C PHE A 67 36.73 71.48 -6.95
N ARG A 68 36.87 70.16 -7.04
CA ARG A 68 37.84 69.53 -7.95
C ARG A 68 37.03 68.86 -9.04
N GLU A 69 37.29 69.29 -10.27
CA GLU A 69 36.75 68.71 -11.50
C GLU A 69 36.91 67.17 -11.47
N PRO A 70 35.86 66.40 -11.80
CA PRO A 70 36.01 64.96 -11.95
C PRO A 70 36.85 64.71 -13.20
N ARG A 71 38.06 64.14 -13.02
CA ARG A 71 38.70 63.40 -14.10
C ARG A 71 37.79 62.22 -14.41
N ASP A 72 37.34 62.15 -15.65
CA ASP A 72 36.73 60.96 -16.23
C ASP A 72 37.70 59.77 -16.08
N VAL A 73 37.50 58.99 -15.03
CA VAL A 73 38.10 57.66 -14.91
C VAL A 73 36.98 56.68 -15.22
N ALA A 74 36.97 56.24 -16.48
CA ALA A 74 36.21 55.09 -16.92
C ALA A 74 36.49 53.90 -15.98
N GLY A 75 35.49 53.54 -15.19
CA GLY A 75 35.62 52.49 -14.18
C GLY A 75 34.24 52.01 -13.77
N GLY A 76 33.53 51.38 -14.72
CA GLY A 76 32.27 50.72 -14.44
C GLY A 76 32.46 49.69 -13.33
N HIS A 77 31.99 50.00 -12.13
CA HIS A 77 31.82 49.01 -11.07
C HIS A 77 30.68 48.08 -11.50
N TYR A 78 31.03 47.00 -12.18
CA TYR A 78 30.16 45.84 -12.29
C TYR A 78 29.90 45.35 -10.87
N PHE A 79 28.74 45.67 -10.31
CA PHE A 79 28.21 44.98 -9.15
C PHE A 79 27.98 43.54 -9.57
N ARG A 80 29.02 42.70 -9.44
CA ARG A 80 28.92 41.27 -9.70
C ARG A 80 28.07 40.71 -8.59
N GLU A 81 26.77 40.65 -8.83
CA GLU A 81 25.84 39.96 -7.98
C GLU A 81 26.39 38.55 -7.78
N SER A 82 26.92 38.28 -6.59
CA SER A 82 27.34 36.93 -6.25
C SER A 82 26.05 36.11 -6.29
N ARG A 83 25.86 35.34 -7.37
CA ARG A 83 24.83 34.32 -7.43
C ARG A 83 25.06 33.44 -6.22
N ARG A 84 24.32 33.70 -5.14
CA ARG A 84 24.17 32.75 -4.06
C ARG A 84 23.38 31.62 -4.69
N TYR A 85 24.09 30.64 -5.24
CA TYR A 85 23.47 29.39 -5.64
C TYR A 85 22.68 28.90 -4.44
N ALA A 86 21.36 28.85 -4.59
CA ALA A 86 20.46 28.27 -3.61
C ALA A 86 21.03 26.90 -3.23
N GLY A 87 21.25 26.68 -1.93
CA GLY A 87 21.96 25.52 -1.40
C GLY A 87 21.30 24.21 -1.80
N HIS A 88 21.75 23.63 -2.92
CA HIS A 88 21.67 22.19 -3.12
C HIS A 88 22.75 21.62 -2.22
N SER A 89 22.36 21.24 -0.99
CA SER A 89 23.35 20.67 -0.08
C SER A 89 23.97 19.46 -0.78
N HIS A 90 25.29 19.41 -0.81
CA HIS A 90 26.05 18.31 -1.39
C HIS A 90 25.52 16.95 -0.89
N TRP A 91 25.04 16.92 0.36
CA TRP A 91 24.35 15.80 0.98
C TRP A 91 23.04 15.38 0.29
N GLN A 92 22.17 16.30 -0.14
CA GLN A 92 20.93 15.97 -0.85
C GLN A 92 21.24 15.28 -2.18
N ASN A 93 22.19 15.82 -2.96
CA ASN A 93 22.59 15.21 -4.24
C ASN A 93 23.25 13.84 -4.03
N ILE A 94 24.16 13.71 -3.06
CA ILE A 94 24.77 12.41 -2.70
C ILE A 94 23.69 11.41 -2.28
N ARG A 95 22.69 11.84 -1.49
CA ARG A 95 21.60 10.99 -1.02
C ARG A 95 20.76 10.45 -2.18
N HIS A 96 20.37 11.30 -3.14
CA HIS A 96 19.58 10.85 -4.29
C HIS A 96 20.37 9.89 -5.19
N ILE A 97 21.65 10.17 -5.43
CA ILE A 97 22.53 9.29 -6.23
C ILE A 97 22.75 7.95 -5.52
N LYS A 98 22.97 7.98 -4.20
CA LYS A 98 23.14 6.78 -3.39
C LYS A 98 21.86 5.95 -3.34
N ALA A 99 20.70 6.58 -3.14
CA ALA A 99 19.41 5.90 -3.13
C ALA A 99 19.12 5.19 -4.46
N ALA A 100 19.38 5.83 -5.59
CA ALA A 100 19.22 5.20 -6.90
C ALA A 100 20.16 4.01 -7.11
N LYS A 101 21.43 4.13 -6.69
CA LYS A 101 22.41 3.02 -6.75
C LYS A 101 22.04 1.86 -5.82
N ASP A 102 21.58 2.16 -4.61
CA ASP A 102 21.15 1.15 -3.64
C ASP A 102 19.89 0.43 -4.13
N ALA A 103 18.91 1.15 -4.69
CA ALA A 103 17.74 0.56 -5.32
C ALA A 103 18.11 -0.37 -6.50
N HIS A 104 19.06 0.03 -7.35
CA HIS A 104 19.54 -0.80 -8.43
C HIS A 104 20.24 -2.08 -7.93
N ARG A 105 21.09 -1.97 -6.89
CA ARG A 105 21.73 -3.12 -6.23
C ARG A 105 20.71 -4.07 -5.61
N MET A 106 19.68 -3.54 -4.96
CA MET A 106 18.59 -4.33 -4.39
C MET A 106 17.85 -5.10 -5.49
N SER A 107 17.46 -4.42 -6.58
CA SER A 107 16.81 -5.08 -7.72
C SER A 107 17.67 -6.18 -8.35
N MET A 108 18.98 -5.94 -8.50
CA MET A 108 19.92 -6.96 -9.00
C MET A 108 20.03 -8.15 -8.05
N THR A 109 20.05 -7.91 -6.73
CA THR A 109 20.08 -8.96 -5.72
C THR A 109 18.82 -9.81 -5.78
N ASP A 110 17.64 -9.18 -5.83
CA ASP A 110 16.34 -9.87 -5.89
C ASP A 110 16.24 -10.75 -7.14
N LYS A 111 16.71 -10.28 -8.29
CA LYS A 111 16.74 -11.07 -9.53
C LYS A 111 17.56 -12.35 -9.38
N HIS A 112 18.76 -12.26 -8.81
CA HIS A 112 19.61 -13.43 -8.59
C HIS A 112 19.05 -14.38 -7.53
N MET A 113 18.45 -13.86 -6.46
CA MET A 113 17.79 -14.69 -5.45
C MET A 113 16.60 -15.46 -6.02
N ARG A 114 15.79 -14.83 -6.89
CA ARG A 114 14.69 -15.51 -7.59
C ARG A 114 15.21 -16.61 -8.53
N LEU A 115 16.26 -16.35 -9.29
CA LEU A 115 16.90 -17.34 -10.17
C LEU A 115 17.41 -18.56 -9.40
N ILE A 116 18.07 -18.34 -8.25
CA ILE A 116 18.53 -19.42 -7.38
C ILE A 116 17.35 -20.23 -6.83
N ALA A 117 16.29 -19.57 -6.34
CA ALA A 117 15.11 -20.26 -5.82
C ALA A 117 14.39 -21.09 -6.89
N VAL A 118 14.29 -20.59 -8.13
CA VAL A 118 13.72 -21.33 -9.28
C VAL A 118 14.60 -22.52 -9.64
N ALA A 119 15.93 -22.36 -9.64
CA ALA A 119 16.85 -23.46 -9.93
C ALA A 119 16.74 -24.60 -8.90
N VAL A 120 16.56 -24.27 -7.62
CA VAL A 120 16.31 -25.28 -6.57
C VAL A 120 14.99 -26.00 -6.79
N LYS A 121 13.91 -25.28 -7.11
CA LYS A 121 12.60 -25.87 -7.42
C LYS A 121 12.66 -26.80 -8.64
N ALA A 122 13.34 -26.38 -9.71
CA ALA A 122 13.54 -27.17 -10.91
C ALA A 122 14.37 -28.44 -10.65
N GLY A 123 15.27 -28.42 -9.66
CA GLY A 123 16.06 -29.57 -9.22
C GLY A 123 15.38 -30.42 -8.14
N GLY A 124 14.05 -30.39 -8.01
CA GLY A 124 13.31 -31.21 -7.05
C GLY A 124 13.55 -30.84 -5.58
N GLY A 125 13.98 -29.62 -5.28
CA GLY A 125 14.26 -29.17 -3.91
C GLY A 125 15.66 -29.48 -3.40
N SER A 126 16.55 -30.04 -4.23
CA SER A 126 17.94 -30.29 -3.85
C SER A 126 18.68 -28.99 -3.55
N THR A 127 19.18 -28.86 -2.32
CA THR A 127 19.97 -27.70 -1.85
C THR A 127 21.44 -27.78 -2.26
N ASP A 128 21.90 -28.94 -2.73
CA ASP A 128 23.31 -29.18 -3.03
C ASP A 128 23.69 -28.77 -4.46
N PRO A 129 24.64 -27.83 -4.64
CA PRO A 129 25.09 -27.40 -5.96
C PRO A 129 25.79 -28.49 -6.77
N LYS A 130 26.30 -29.54 -6.12
CA LYS A 130 26.94 -30.67 -6.80
C LYS A 130 25.93 -31.59 -7.51
N LEU A 131 24.72 -31.67 -6.97
CA LEU A 131 23.65 -32.51 -7.50
C LEU A 131 22.82 -31.76 -8.56
N ASN A 132 22.81 -30.43 -8.51
CA ASN A 132 22.05 -29.60 -9.44
C ASN A 132 22.96 -28.59 -10.18
N ARG A 133 23.25 -28.88 -11.45
CA ARG A 133 24.10 -28.03 -12.30
C ARG A 133 23.47 -26.67 -12.59
N THR A 134 22.14 -26.56 -12.64
CA THR A 134 21.47 -25.26 -12.86
C THR A 134 21.61 -24.35 -11.63
N LEU A 135 21.55 -24.93 -10.42
CA LEU A 135 21.82 -24.24 -9.17
C LEU A 135 23.28 -23.76 -9.08
N ALA A 136 24.25 -24.61 -9.45
CA ALA A 136 25.66 -24.23 -9.47
C ALA A 136 25.92 -23.02 -10.38
N ASN A 137 25.37 -23.03 -11.59
CA ASN A 137 25.49 -21.93 -12.54
C ASN A 137 24.84 -20.64 -12.01
N ALA A 138 23.68 -20.74 -11.36
CA ALA A 138 22.99 -19.59 -10.77
C ALA A 138 23.78 -18.97 -9.61
N ILE A 139 24.40 -19.80 -8.76
CA ILE A 139 25.26 -19.35 -7.66
C ILE A 139 26.52 -18.67 -8.20
N GLU A 140 27.16 -19.23 -9.23
CA GLU A 140 28.34 -18.63 -9.85
C GLU A 140 28.00 -17.26 -10.48
N GLY A 141 26.87 -17.18 -11.19
CA GLY A 141 26.36 -15.93 -11.76
C GLY A 141 26.11 -14.87 -10.68
N ALA A 142 25.50 -15.24 -9.56
CA ALA A 142 25.27 -14.33 -8.44
C ALA A 142 26.59 -13.84 -7.82
N LYS A 143 27.56 -14.73 -7.58
CA LYS A 143 28.87 -14.37 -7.02
C LYS A 143 29.67 -13.45 -7.94
N ARG A 144 29.54 -13.60 -9.26
CA ARG A 144 30.24 -12.76 -10.25
C ARG A 144 29.84 -11.29 -10.16
N THR A 145 28.61 -10.99 -9.73
CA THR A 145 28.15 -9.60 -9.59
C THR A 145 28.75 -8.85 -8.40
N GLN A 146 29.31 -9.54 -7.41
CA GLN A 146 29.80 -8.99 -6.14
C GLN A 146 28.77 -8.17 -5.31
N VAL A 147 27.51 -8.08 -5.78
CA VAL A 147 26.41 -7.41 -5.08
C VAL A 147 25.69 -8.38 -4.14
N VAL A 148 25.63 -9.67 -4.50
CA VAL A 148 24.95 -10.71 -3.73
C VAL A 148 25.88 -11.25 -2.64
N SER A 149 25.43 -11.18 -1.38
CA SER A 149 26.15 -11.76 -0.24
C SER A 149 25.95 -13.28 -0.17
N ASN A 150 26.88 -13.99 0.47
CA ASN A 150 26.73 -15.44 0.70
C ASN A 150 25.48 -15.75 1.55
N ALA A 151 25.14 -14.89 2.51
CA ALA A 151 23.92 -15.03 3.32
C ALA A 151 22.64 -14.98 2.46
N ASN A 152 22.59 -14.11 1.45
CA ASN A 152 21.45 -14.01 0.53
C ASN A 152 21.35 -15.26 -0.36
N ILE A 153 22.49 -15.85 -0.74
CA ILE A 153 22.53 -17.10 -1.51
C ILE A 153 21.99 -18.25 -0.67
N GLU A 154 22.44 -18.39 0.57
CA GLU A 154 21.95 -19.42 1.50
C GLU A 154 20.45 -19.27 1.77
N GLN A 155 19.97 -18.04 1.98
CA GLN A 155 18.55 -17.75 2.14
C GLN A 155 17.74 -18.11 0.88
N ALA A 156 18.24 -17.77 -0.31
CA ALA A 156 17.57 -18.13 -1.55
C ALA A 156 17.49 -19.64 -1.76
N ILE A 157 18.53 -20.39 -1.35
CA ILE A 157 18.54 -21.86 -1.39
C ILE A 157 17.50 -22.44 -0.42
N ARG A 158 17.49 -21.98 0.83
CA ARG A 158 16.52 -22.42 1.85
C ARG A 158 15.07 -22.10 1.46
N ARG A 159 14.84 -20.93 0.88
CA ARG A 159 13.54 -20.52 0.31
C ARG A 159 13.13 -21.41 -0.86
N GLY A 160 14.07 -21.73 -1.76
CA GLY A 160 13.84 -22.63 -2.90
C GLY A 160 13.52 -24.06 -2.49
N ALA A 161 14.14 -24.55 -1.42
CA ALA A 161 13.95 -25.90 -0.87
C ALA A 161 12.71 -26.02 0.04
N GLY A 162 12.00 -24.91 0.29
CA GLY A 162 10.84 -24.90 1.19
C GLY A 162 11.19 -25.06 2.69
N LEU A 163 12.48 -24.95 3.05
CA LEU A 163 12.95 -25.01 4.43
C LEU A 163 12.62 -23.74 5.22
N ASP A 164 12.41 -22.63 4.51
CA ASP A 164 11.95 -21.34 5.06
C ASP A 164 10.42 -21.21 5.04
N LYS A 165 9.64 -22.31 5.03
CA LYS A 165 8.23 -22.20 5.42
C LYS A 165 8.20 -21.66 6.86
N PRO A 166 7.60 -20.48 7.13
CA PRO A 166 7.63 -19.91 8.46
C PRO A 166 6.94 -20.87 9.43
N LYS A 167 7.71 -21.50 10.33
CA LYS A 167 7.22 -22.50 11.29
C LYS A 167 6.18 -21.95 12.30
N ASN A 168 5.89 -20.64 12.26
CA ASN A 168 4.96 -19.94 13.13
C ASN A 168 4.04 -19.01 12.32
N LEU A 169 3.47 -19.51 11.21
CA LEU A 169 2.38 -18.80 10.53
C LEU A 169 1.19 -18.69 11.48
N LYS A 170 0.67 -17.48 11.64
CA LYS A 170 -0.57 -17.20 12.37
C LYS A 170 -1.63 -16.85 11.34
N SER A 171 -2.73 -17.60 11.36
CA SER A 171 -3.93 -17.29 10.58
C SER A 171 -4.74 -16.24 11.34
N MET A 172 -5.08 -15.14 10.67
CA MET A 172 -5.87 -14.05 11.21
C MET A 172 -6.73 -13.44 10.11
N ASN A 173 -7.84 -12.83 10.53
CA ASN A 173 -8.77 -12.20 9.59
C ASN A 173 -8.62 -10.68 9.70
N TYR A 174 -8.47 -10.02 8.56
CA TYR A 174 -8.52 -8.56 8.47
C TYR A 174 -9.81 -8.14 7.78
N GLU A 175 -10.39 -7.05 8.26
CA GLU A 175 -11.65 -6.54 7.75
C GLU A 175 -11.42 -5.17 7.13
N ILE A 176 -11.98 -4.96 5.94
CA ILE A 176 -11.89 -3.70 5.21
C ILE A 176 -13.30 -3.24 4.85
N ILE A 177 -13.54 -1.94 5.03
CA ILE A 177 -14.74 -1.25 4.63
C ILE A 177 -14.37 -0.24 3.56
N MET A 178 -15.09 -0.28 2.46
CA MET A 178 -15.00 0.69 1.38
C MET A 178 -16.27 1.55 1.28
N GLU A 179 -16.21 2.55 0.40
CA GLU A 179 -17.38 3.34 0.06
C GLU A 179 -18.47 2.47 -0.58
N HIS A 180 -19.70 2.99 -0.66
CA HIS A 180 -20.87 2.28 -1.21
C HIS A 180 -21.26 1.00 -0.49
N GLY A 181 -20.83 0.81 0.77
CA GLY A 181 -21.20 -0.35 1.57
C GLY A 181 -20.48 -1.64 1.17
N VAL A 182 -19.37 -1.51 0.43
CA VAL A 182 -18.53 -2.66 0.08
C VAL A 182 -17.74 -3.10 1.31
N LEU A 183 -17.85 -4.38 1.63
CA LEU A 183 -17.23 -5.05 2.76
C LEU A 183 -16.31 -6.13 2.24
N LEU A 184 -15.10 -6.19 2.81
CA LEU A 184 -14.12 -7.22 2.49
C LEU A 184 -13.62 -7.88 3.77
N VAL A 185 -13.48 -9.20 3.71
CA VAL A 185 -12.84 -10.02 4.72
C VAL A 185 -11.64 -10.70 4.08
N LEU A 186 -10.47 -10.51 4.67
CA LEU A 186 -9.22 -11.10 4.21
C LEU A 186 -8.83 -12.21 5.18
N ASP A 187 -8.59 -13.40 4.66
CA ASP A 187 -7.92 -14.47 5.40
C ASP A 187 -6.42 -14.37 5.14
N VAL A 188 -5.64 -14.17 6.21
CA VAL A 188 -4.22 -13.85 6.14
C VAL A 188 -3.43 -14.85 6.97
N GLU A 189 -2.38 -15.39 6.37
CA GLU A 189 -1.41 -16.23 7.07
C GLU A 189 -0.07 -15.53 7.09
N THR A 190 0.30 -15.01 8.26
CA THR A 190 1.52 -14.22 8.41
C THR A 190 2.38 -14.71 9.57
N GLY A 191 3.69 -14.70 9.36
CA GLY A 191 4.67 -14.87 10.43
C GLY A 191 4.92 -13.59 11.22
N ASN A 192 4.48 -12.43 10.72
CA ASN A 192 4.70 -11.13 11.34
C ASN A 192 3.51 -10.17 11.14
N ILE A 193 2.62 -10.21 12.14
CA ILE A 193 1.41 -9.38 12.25
C ILE A 193 1.70 -7.88 12.07
N SER A 194 2.75 -7.37 12.71
CA SER A 194 3.07 -5.94 12.70
C SER A 194 3.51 -5.46 11.33
N LYS A 195 4.21 -6.31 10.57
CA LYS A 195 4.64 -6.00 9.22
C LYS A 195 3.44 -5.99 8.27
N PHE A 196 2.66 -7.07 8.26
CA PHE A 196 1.46 -7.16 7.43
C PHE A 196 0.48 -6.01 7.70
N GLY A 197 0.25 -5.67 8.98
CA GLY A 197 -0.62 -4.56 9.36
C GLY A 197 -0.13 -3.18 8.88
N ASN A 198 1.16 -3.01 8.58
CA ASN A 198 1.68 -1.78 7.96
C ASN A 198 1.55 -1.81 6.43
N ASP A 199 1.79 -2.97 5.82
CA ASP A 199 1.59 -3.19 4.38
C ASP A 199 0.11 -2.97 4.01
N LEU A 200 -0.81 -3.51 4.81
CA LEU A 200 -2.25 -3.31 4.64
C LEU A 200 -2.66 -1.84 4.79
N LYS A 201 -2.07 -1.08 5.72
CA LYS A 201 -2.33 0.36 5.85
C LYS A 201 -1.86 1.15 4.63
N LEU A 202 -0.78 0.73 3.99
CA LEU A 202 -0.27 1.36 2.78
C LEU A 202 -1.25 1.14 1.62
N ILE A 203 -1.68 -0.11 1.43
CA ILE A 203 -2.70 -0.48 0.43
C ILE A 203 -4.00 0.29 0.71
N ALA A 204 -4.44 0.33 1.97
CA ALA A 204 -5.67 1.02 2.35
C ALA A 204 -5.61 2.52 2.08
N LYS A 205 -4.46 3.16 2.30
CA LYS A 205 -4.27 4.58 1.99
C LYS A 205 -4.25 4.87 0.48
N LYS A 206 -3.78 3.92 -0.33
CA LYS A 206 -3.74 4.03 -1.79
C LYS A 206 -5.14 3.96 -2.41
N HIS A 207 -5.99 3.06 -1.90
CA HIS A 207 -7.35 2.82 -2.39
C HIS A 207 -8.44 3.56 -1.60
N THR A 208 -8.06 4.42 -0.65
CA THR A 208 -8.98 5.21 0.18
C THR A 208 -9.99 4.34 0.96
N CYS A 209 -9.57 3.16 1.42
CA CYS A 209 -10.41 2.26 2.21
C CYS A 209 -10.03 2.28 3.70
N ARG A 210 -10.95 1.81 4.55
CA ARG A 210 -10.78 1.79 6.00
C ARG A 210 -10.64 0.36 6.51
N ILE A 211 -9.57 0.10 7.26
CA ILE A 211 -9.41 -1.15 8.00
C ILE A 211 -10.33 -1.11 9.23
N ALA A 212 -11.24 -2.06 9.34
CA ALA A 212 -12.14 -2.23 10.47
C ALA A 212 -11.46 -3.00 11.62
N ARG A 213 -12.01 -2.87 12.83
CA ARG A 213 -11.50 -3.55 14.03
C ARG A 213 -12.40 -4.72 14.47
N GLY A 214 -13.32 -5.15 13.61
CA GLY A 214 -14.37 -6.11 13.91
C GLY A 214 -15.75 -5.66 13.39
N GLY A 215 -16.68 -6.62 13.33
CA GLY A 215 -18.09 -6.42 12.96
C GLY A 215 -18.40 -6.66 11.48
N VAL A 216 -17.40 -6.58 10.58
CA VAL A 216 -17.61 -6.88 9.16
C VAL A 216 -17.79 -8.37 8.96
N LYS A 217 -16.99 -9.21 9.64
CA LYS A 217 -17.08 -10.67 9.55
C LYS A 217 -18.47 -11.20 9.93
N GLU A 218 -19.20 -10.52 10.82
CA GLU A 218 -20.55 -10.90 11.24
C GLU A 218 -21.60 -10.72 10.12
N GLN A 219 -21.28 -9.92 9.09
CA GLN A 219 -22.11 -9.76 7.89
C GLN A 219 -21.90 -10.90 6.87
N PHE A 220 -21.02 -11.85 7.19
CA PHE A 220 -20.74 -13.02 6.37
C PHE A 220 -21.07 -14.29 7.14
N GLN A 221 -21.59 -15.28 6.42
CA GLN A 221 -21.73 -16.64 6.89
C GLN A 221 -20.53 -17.45 6.42
N GLN A 222 -19.90 -18.19 7.34
CA GLN A 222 -18.88 -19.16 6.94
C GLN A 222 -19.59 -20.40 6.39
N LYS A 223 -19.26 -20.76 5.15
CA LYS A 223 -19.77 -21.95 4.45
C LYS A 223 -18.61 -22.81 3.95
N GLY A 224 -18.85 -24.10 3.83
CA GLY A 224 -17.98 -24.97 3.07
C GLY A 224 -18.28 -24.81 1.57
N PHE A 225 -17.26 -24.85 0.73
CA PHE A 225 -17.45 -24.88 -0.71
C PHE A 225 -16.64 -26.01 -1.35
N VAL A 226 -17.19 -26.60 -2.41
CA VAL A 226 -16.52 -27.57 -3.27
C VAL A 226 -16.78 -27.16 -4.71
N ARG A 227 -15.71 -26.86 -5.46
CA ARG A 227 -15.77 -26.54 -6.88
C ARG A 227 -15.32 -27.74 -7.70
N VAL A 228 -16.15 -28.14 -8.67
CA VAL A 228 -15.85 -29.24 -9.58
C VAL A 228 -15.61 -28.73 -10.99
N SER A 229 -14.63 -29.32 -11.66
CA SER A 229 -14.26 -29.02 -13.05
C SER A 229 -14.37 -30.28 -13.90
N GLY A 230 -15.57 -30.59 -14.37
CA GLY A 230 -15.83 -31.75 -15.22
C GLY A 230 -15.78 -33.10 -14.49
N ARG A 231 -15.69 -34.17 -15.29
CA ARG A 231 -15.64 -35.57 -14.83
C ARG A 231 -14.31 -36.23 -15.23
N GLU A 232 -13.85 -37.18 -14.42
CA GLU A 232 -12.62 -37.95 -14.67
C GLU A 232 -12.70 -38.73 -15.99
N ASP A 233 -13.91 -39.15 -16.38
CA ASP A 233 -14.18 -39.91 -17.60
C ASP A 233 -14.08 -39.06 -18.90
N GLY A 234 -13.78 -37.76 -18.79
CA GLY A 234 -13.78 -36.83 -19.92
C GLY A 234 -15.17 -36.45 -20.44
N ALA A 235 -16.22 -36.93 -19.78
CA ALA A 235 -17.60 -36.56 -20.06
C ALA A 235 -17.86 -35.10 -19.67
N THR A 236 -18.77 -34.45 -20.42
CA THR A 236 -19.24 -33.10 -20.12
C THR A 236 -19.88 -33.08 -18.73
N LEU A 237 -19.64 -32.02 -17.95
CA LEU A 237 -20.30 -31.81 -16.68
C LEU A 237 -21.81 -31.67 -16.92
N ASP A 238 -22.58 -32.63 -16.41
CA ASP A 238 -24.04 -32.55 -16.38
C ASP A 238 -24.44 -31.89 -15.04
N PRO A 239 -24.92 -30.62 -15.07
CA PRO A 239 -25.24 -29.89 -13.85
C PRO A 239 -26.37 -30.56 -13.07
N ASP A 240 -27.36 -31.14 -13.75
CA ASP A 240 -28.52 -31.77 -13.11
C ASP A 240 -28.10 -33.02 -12.31
N ALA A 241 -27.25 -33.87 -12.88
CA ALA A 241 -26.70 -35.03 -12.19
C ALA A 241 -25.75 -34.65 -11.04
N ALA A 242 -25.03 -33.52 -11.16
CA ALA A 242 -24.13 -33.04 -10.12
C ALA A 242 -24.91 -32.42 -8.95
N LEU A 243 -26.03 -31.74 -9.25
CA LEU A 243 -27.00 -31.22 -8.28
C LEU A 243 -27.60 -32.34 -7.43
N GLU A 244 -28.07 -33.42 -8.05
CA GLU A 244 -28.65 -34.56 -7.33
C GLU A 244 -27.67 -35.17 -6.31
N VAL A 245 -26.44 -35.45 -6.75
CA VAL A 245 -25.38 -35.98 -5.88
C VAL A 245 -25.03 -34.99 -4.77
N GLY A 246 -24.99 -33.70 -5.07
CA GLY A 246 -24.73 -32.64 -4.08
C GLY A 246 -25.80 -32.60 -2.98
N ILE A 247 -27.07 -32.59 -3.35
CA ILE A 247 -28.20 -32.50 -2.42
C ILE A 247 -28.24 -33.73 -1.48
N GLU A 248 -27.99 -34.93 -2.00
CA GLU A 248 -27.93 -36.16 -1.19
C GLU A 248 -26.85 -36.11 -0.10
N HIS A 249 -25.78 -35.33 -0.33
CA HIS A 249 -24.61 -35.24 0.55
C HIS A 249 -24.48 -33.91 1.27
N GLY A 250 -25.56 -33.11 1.33
CA GLY A 250 -25.63 -31.91 2.17
C GLY A 250 -25.21 -30.60 1.50
N ALA A 251 -25.23 -30.52 0.17
CA ALA A 251 -25.16 -29.23 -0.52
C ALA A 251 -26.45 -28.43 -0.28
N GLU A 252 -26.30 -27.18 0.16
CA GLU A 252 -27.41 -26.23 0.39
C GLU A 252 -27.71 -25.41 -0.85
N GLU A 253 -26.67 -25.03 -1.59
CA GLU A 253 -26.76 -24.16 -2.76
C GLU A 253 -25.75 -24.61 -3.80
N VAL A 254 -26.11 -24.50 -5.08
CA VAL A 254 -25.26 -24.85 -6.20
C VAL A 254 -25.29 -23.71 -7.20
N THR A 255 -24.10 -23.24 -7.55
CA THR A 255 -23.91 -22.15 -8.49
C THR A 255 -23.13 -22.65 -9.68
N GLU A 256 -23.73 -22.54 -10.86
CA GLU A 256 -23.04 -22.75 -12.12
C GLU A 256 -22.18 -21.53 -12.44
N ILE A 257 -20.88 -21.76 -12.65
CA ILE A 257 -19.94 -20.71 -13.03
C ILE A 257 -19.69 -20.85 -14.53
N ASP A 258 -20.29 -19.95 -15.29
CA ASP A 258 -20.11 -19.86 -16.73
C ASP A 258 -18.71 -19.27 -17.05
N GLY A 259 -17.80 -20.11 -17.53
CA GLY A 259 -16.46 -19.75 -17.99
C GLY A 259 -16.03 -20.56 -19.21
N GLU A 260 -14.72 -20.58 -19.55
CA GLU A 260 -14.19 -21.39 -20.66
C GLU A 260 -14.42 -22.92 -20.47
N SER A 261 -14.61 -23.34 -19.22
CA SER A 261 -15.05 -24.69 -18.84
C SER A 261 -16.22 -24.57 -17.86
N LYS A 262 -17.28 -25.37 -18.05
CA LYS A 262 -18.42 -25.42 -17.12
C LYS A 262 -17.92 -25.91 -15.76
N MET A 263 -18.04 -25.08 -14.74
CA MET A 263 -17.73 -25.42 -13.36
C MET A 263 -18.99 -25.29 -12.51
N CYS A 264 -19.13 -26.17 -11.51
CA CYS A 264 -20.18 -26.03 -10.50
C CYS A 264 -19.52 -25.81 -9.13
N GLU A 265 -19.99 -24.80 -8.40
CA GLU A 265 -19.64 -24.54 -7.01
C GLU A 265 -20.79 -25.01 -6.12
N PHE A 266 -20.51 -25.95 -5.23
CA PHE A 266 -21.45 -26.44 -4.22
C PHE A 266 -21.13 -25.78 -2.89
N LEU A 267 -22.12 -25.16 -2.26
CA LEU A 267 -22.04 -24.60 -0.91
C LEU A 267 -22.73 -25.53 0.09
N CYS A 268 -22.16 -25.66 1.28
CA CYS A 268 -22.66 -26.54 2.35
C CYS A 268 -22.28 -26.00 3.74
N ASP A 269 -22.76 -26.65 4.80
CA ASP A 269 -22.30 -26.36 6.15
C ASP A 269 -20.77 -26.63 6.26
N PRO A 270 -20.01 -25.77 6.98
CA PRO A 270 -18.58 -25.97 7.23
C PRO A 270 -18.18 -27.34 7.80
N LYS A 271 -19.11 -28.11 8.38
CA LYS A 271 -18.84 -29.45 8.90
C LYS A 271 -18.91 -30.54 7.83
N ASP A 272 -19.70 -30.32 6.78
CA ASP A 272 -20.10 -31.36 5.83
C ASP A 272 -19.30 -31.31 4.52
N TYR A 273 -18.56 -30.22 4.26
CA TYR A 273 -17.79 -30.03 3.02
C TYR A 273 -16.81 -31.18 2.71
N PHE A 274 -16.23 -31.81 3.73
CA PHE A 274 -15.31 -32.93 3.55
C PHE A 274 -16.03 -34.22 3.13
N ALA A 275 -17.26 -34.43 3.63
CA ALA A 275 -18.10 -35.55 3.21
C ALA A 275 -18.58 -35.34 1.77
N LEU A 276 -19.03 -34.13 1.45
CA LEU A 276 -19.46 -33.72 0.11
C LEU A 276 -18.33 -33.87 -0.92
N SER A 277 -17.12 -33.40 -0.60
CA SER A 277 -15.94 -33.57 -1.44
C SER A 277 -15.67 -35.04 -1.76
N LYS A 278 -15.67 -35.92 -0.76
CA LYS A 278 -15.45 -37.36 -0.99
C LYS A 278 -16.53 -38.00 -1.84
N ALA A 279 -17.80 -37.61 -1.64
CA ALA A 279 -18.91 -38.11 -2.41
C ALA A 279 -18.81 -37.70 -3.88
N LEU A 280 -18.48 -36.45 -4.16
CA LEU A 280 -18.28 -35.94 -5.51
C LEU A 280 -17.11 -36.66 -6.21
N SER A 281 -15.97 -36.83 -5.52
CA SER A 281 -14.85 -37.62 -6.08
C SER A 281 -15.21 -39.08 -6.34
N SER A 282 -15.97 -39.71 -5.45
CA SER A 282 -16.36 -41.13 -5.60
C SER A 282 -17.34 -41.34 -6.77
N ASN A 283 -18.08 -40.29 -7.14
CA ASN A 283 -18.97 -40.27 -8.31
C ASN A 283 -18.27 -39.84 -9.61
N GLY A 284 -16.93 -39.71 -9.59
CA GLY A 284 -16.11 -39.40 -10.76
C GLY A 284 -16.03 -37.92 -11.12
N TYR A 285 -16.38 -37.01 -10.22
CA TYR A 285 -16.20 -35.57 -10.43
C TYR A 285 -14.78 -35.12 -10.03
N VAL A 286 -14.15 -34.33 -10.89
CA VAL A 286 -12.83 -33.75 -10.62
C VAL A 286 -13.02 -32.52 -9.75
N ILE A 287 -12.44 -32.55 -8.55
CA ILE A 287 -12.46 -31.40 -7.64
C ILE A 287 -11.36 -30.44 -8.08
N ALA A 288 -11.75 -29.21 -8.44
CA ALA A 288 -10.83 -28.13 -8.72
C ALA A 288 -10.33 -27.50 -7.42
N GLU A 289 -11.27 -27.11 -6.55
CA GLU A 289 -10.98 -26.41 -5.30
C GLU A 289 -11.98 -26.85 -4.22
N CYS A 290 -11.54 -26.90 -2.97
CA CYS A 290 -12.44 -27.09 -1.84
C CYS A 290 -11.89 -26.37 -0.61
N GLY A 291 -12.78 -25.93 0.26
CA GLY A 291 -12.37 -25.24 1.48
C GLY A 291 -13.52 -24.56 2.19
N LEU A 292 -13.16 -23.55 2.99
CA LEU A 292 -14.10 -22.70 3.71
C LEU A 292 -14.09 -21.33 3.06
N LYS A 293 -15.27 -20.76 2.87
CA LYS A 293 -15.49 -19.46 2.25
C LYS A 293 -16.45 -18.62 3.10
N PHE A 294 -16.29 -17.31 3.04
CA PHE A 294 -17.25 -16.39 3.65
C PHE A 294 -18.23 -15.92 2.58
N VAL A 295 -19.51 -16.25 2.76
CA VAL A 295 -20.60 -15.85 1.87
C VAL A 295 -21.37 -14.70 2.53
N PRO A 296 -21.56 -13.55 1.87
CA PRO A 296 -22.27 -12.40 2.45
C PRO A 296 -23.77 -12.72 2.65
N TYR A 297 -24.38 -12.22 3.73
CA TYR A 297 -25.85 -12.29 3.88
C TYR A 297 -26.59 -11.35 2.91
N VAL A 298 -25.98 -10.21 2.60
CA VAL A 298 -26.56 -9.19 1.73
C VAL A 298 -25.50 -8.79 0.71
N ALA A 299 -25.78 -9.10 -0.55
CA ALA A 299 -24.96 -8.65 -1.67
C ALA A 299 -25.29 -7.18 -2.00
N VAL A 300 -24.27 -6.42 -2.40
CA VAL A 300 -24.37 -5.00 -2.73
C VAL A 300 -23.98 -4.78 -4.18
N THR A 301 -24.86 -4.11 -4.93
CA THR A 301 -24.56 -3.65 -6.29
C THR A 301 -23.84 -2.31 -6.23
N VAL A 302 -22.68 -2.24 -6.88
CA VAL A 302 -21.82 -1.06 -6.89
C VAL A 302 -21.87 -0.44 -8.30
N PRO A 303 -21.87 0.90 -8.44
CA PRO A 303 -21.78 1.55 -9.74
C PRO A 303 -20.44 1.21 -10.44
N GLU A 304 -20.46 1.16 -11.78
CA GLU A 304 -19.32 0.72 -12.61
C GLU A 304 -18.02 1.49 -12.35
N GLU A 305 -18.12 2.81 -12.14
CA GLU A 305 -16.95 3.67 -11.81
C GLU A 305 -16.22 3.20 -10.55
N HIS A 306 -16.95 2.68 -9.57
CA HIS A 306 -16.40 2.20 -8.31
C HIS A 306 -16.02 0.72 -8.38
N LEU A 307 -16.67 -0.09 -9.23
CA LEU A 307 -16.29 -1.49 -9.46
C LEU A 307 -14.84 -1.61 -9.92
N GLU A 308 -14.38 -0.74 -10.82
CA GLU A 308 -12.97 -0.74 -11.24
C GLU A 308 -11.99 -0.51 -10.08
N VAL A 309 -12.35 0.39 -9.15
CA VAL A 309 -11.50 0.71 -7.99
C VAL A 309 -11.46 -0.47 -7.03
N VAL A 310 -12.62 -1.12 -6.80
CA VAL A 310 -12.69 -2.31 -5.95
C VAL A 310 -11.91 -3.46 -6.57
N SER A 311 -12.08 -3.72 -7.87
CA SER A 311 -11.33 -4.77 -8.57
C SER A 311 -9.83 -4.57 -8.43
N LYS A 312 -9.33 -3.34 -8.65
CA LYS A 312 -7.89 -3.01 -8.49
C LYS A 312 -7.40 -3.22 -7.05
N LEU A 313 -8.26 -3.00 -6.04
CA LEU A 313 -7.92 -3.30 -4.65
C LEU A 313 -7.86 -4.82 -4.43
N CYS A 314 -8.85 -5.57 -4.92
CA CYS A 314 -8.88 -7.02 -4.82
C CYS A 314 -7.64 -7.65 -5.47
N ASP A 315 -7.29 -7.24 -6.69
CA ASP A 315 -6.10 -7.71 -7.40
C ASP A 315 -4.82 -7.46 -6.59
N GLU A 316 -4.65 -6.25 -6.03
CA GLU A 316 -3.46 -5.91 -5.23
C GLU A 316 -3.40 -6.67 -3.89
N LEU A 317 -4.55 -7.03 -3.31
CA LEU A 317 -4.64 -7.84 -2.10
C LEU A 317 -4.34 -9.31 -2.38
N GLU A 318 -4.86 -9.87 -3.49
CA GLU A 318 -4.61 -11.24 -3.92
C GLU A 318 -3.16 -11.47 -4.36
N GLU A 319 -2.52 -10.46 -4.96
CA GLU A 319 -1.08 -10.52 -5.28
C GLU A 319 -0.19 -10.52 -4.03
N HIS A 320 -0.72 -10.15 -2.86
CA HIS A 320 0.06 -10.07 -1.64
C HIS A 320 0.39 -11.47 -1.08
N PRO A 321 1.67 -11.82 -0.86
CA PRO A 321 2.09 -13.21 -0.59
C PRO A 321 1.64 -13.78 0.78
N GLU A 322 1.08 -12.95 1.65
CA GLU A 322 0.59 -13.34 2.98
C GLU A 322 -0.95 -13.43 3.02
N VAL A 323 -1.64 -12.98 1.96
CA VAL A 323 -3.10 -13.10 1.82
C VAL A 323 -3.41 -14.46 1.22
N VAL A 324 -4.35 -15.18 1.81
CA VAL A 324 -4.79 -16.51 1.36
C VAL A 324 -6.06 -16.40 0.53
N ALA A 325 -7.04 -15.62 1.01
CA ALA A 325 -8.30 -15.42 0.33
C ALA A 325 -8.87 -14.04 0.62
N VAL A 326 -9.57 -13.50 -0.38
CA VAL A 326 -10.30 -12.24 -0.30
C VAL A 326 -11.77 -12.54 -0.51
N HIS A 327 -12.61 -12.19 0.46
CA HIS A 327 -14.06 -12.37 0.39
C HIS A 327 -14.70 -11.00 0.33
N THR A 328 -15.64 -10.80 -0.60
CA THR A 328 -16.33 -9.54 -0.82
C THR A 328 -17.86 -9.74 -0.79
N ASN A 329 -18.61 -8.67 -0.54
CA ASN A 329 -20.07 -8.69 -0.60
C ASN A 329 -20.64 -8.13 -1.91
N ILE A 330 -19.83 -8.03 -2.95
CA ILE A 330 -20.28 -7.51 -4.24
C ILE A 330 -21.04 -8.61 -4.98
N ALA A 331 -22.18 -8.22 -5.57
CA ALA A 331 -23.00 -9.09 -6.42
C ALA A 331 -22.38 -9.27 -7.81
#